data_AF-A0A9D1VVC6-F1
#
_entry.id   AF-A0A9D1VVC6-F1
#
_cell.length_a   1.000
_cell.length_b   1.000
_cell.length_c   1.000
_cell.angle_alpha   90.00
_cell.angle_beta   90.00
_cell.angle_gamma   90.00
#
_symmetry.space_group_name_H-M   'P 1'
#
loop_
_entity.id
_entity.type
_entity.pdbx_description
1 polymer ?
#
loop_
_entity_poly.entity_id
_entity_poly.type
_entity_poly.pdbx_seq_one_letter_code
_entity_poly.pdbx_strand_id
1 'polypeptide(L)'
;GREHFPGEVHAFSPAFREEDVQELLSLCDHIVLNTPAQVRRYAPLCRQAGVSVGLRVNPECSTQEGHAIYDPCAPASRLGTTIANFDEDVLPLLDGLHFHTLCEQDADALETTVHAFREKFGRYAARMRWLNLGGGHHITRDGYDRDRLIRIVRGLREEYGTDVYLEPGEAVVLNAGTLHAHVLETMHNGIDIAVLDVSAACHMPDVLEMPYRPPLQGSGKPQEKAFTYRLGGPTCLAGDIISDYSFDRPLQEGDELVLEDMALYTMVKTNTFNGMPLPAIRLRHADGSMETLRSFGYEDFKSRL
;
A
#
# COMPACT_ATOMS: atom_id res chain seq x y z
N GLY A 1 14.28 -3.63 6.89
CA GLY A 1 14.38 -4.38 5.62
C GLY A 1 15.35 -5.53 5.78
N ARG A 2 16.64 -5.27 5.53
CA ARG A 2 17.72 -6.27 5.51
C ARG A 2 17.85 -7.16 6.76
N GLU A 3 17.50 -6.66 7.95
CA GLU A 3 17.55 -7.44 9.20
C GLU A 3 16.57 -8.62 9.24
N HIS A 4 15.43 -8.50 8.55
CA HIS A 4 14.34 -9.49 8.59
C HIS A 4 13.97 -10.03 7.21
N PHE A 5 14.37 -9.35 6.14
CA PHE A 5 14.13 -9.77 4.75
C PHE A 5 15.41 -10.30 4.13
N PRO A 6 15.48 -11.60 3.80
CA PRO A 6 16.70 -12.23 3.27
C PRO A 6 16.93 -11.95 1.77
N GLY A 7 15.99 -11.29 1.10
CA GLY A 7 16.07 -10.97 -0.32
C GLY A 7 16.68 -9.60 -0.61
N GLU A 8 16.50 -9.16 -1.85
CA GLU A 8 17.01 -7.88 -2.35
C GLU A 8 16.21 -6.68 -1.82
N VAL A 9 16.89 -5.70 -1.24
CA VAL A 9 16.26 -4.53 -0.63
C VAL A 9 16.33 -3.34 -1.58
N HIS A 10 15.17 -2.88 -2.02
CA HIS A 10 15.00 -1.69 -2.85
C HIS A 10 14.45 -0.55 -2.01
N ALA A 11 15.04 0.65 -2.13
CA ALA A 11 14.56 1.86 -1.46
C ALA A 11 14.16 2.93 -2.48
N PHE A 12 13.02 3.56 -2.24
CA PHE A 12 12.55 4.72 -2.97
C PHE A 12 12.13 5.82 -1.99
N SER A 13 12.47 7.06 -2.29
CA SER A 13 11.92 8.24 -1.64
C SER A 13 11.71 9.36 -2.67
N PRO A 14 10.62 10.14 -2.57
CA PRO A 14 10.47 11.36 -3.36
C PRO A 14 11.62 12.36 -3.16
N ALA A 15 12.22 12.36 -1.97
CA ALA A 15 13.34 13.22 -1.59
C ALA A 15 14.18 12.54 -0.51
N PHE A 16 15.44 12.19 -0.82
CA PHE A 16 16.37 11.70 0.18
C PHE A 16 17.14 12.85 0.81
N ARG A 17 17.31 12.77 2.13
CA ARG A 17 18.35 13.53 2.81
C ARG A 17 19.67 12.77 2.72
N GLU A 18 20.77 13.48 2.85
CA GLU A 18 22.09 12.89 2.65
C GLU A 18 22.41 11.87 3.75
N GLU A 19 22.03 12.17 4.99
CA GLU A 19 22.13 11.25 6.12
C GLU A 19 21.35 9.94 5.88
N ASP A 20 20.16 10.03 5.27
CA ASP A 20 19.35 8.84 4.96
C ASP A 20 20.05 7.99 3.89
N VAL A 21 20.62 8.61 2.85
CA VAL A 21 21.35 7.87 1.82
C VAL A 21 22.54 7.14 2.44
N GLN A 22 23.33 7.81 3.28
CA GLN A 22 24.51 7.22 3.93
C GLN A 22 24.16 5.97 4.74
N GLU A 23 23.06 5.99 5.49
CA GLU A 23 22.59 4.83 6.24
C GLU A 23 22.16 3.70 5.29
N LEU A 24 21.38 4.04 4.26
CA LEU A 24 20.84 3.08 3.29
C LEU A 24 21.90 2.38 2.44
N LEU A 25 23.11 2.96 2.27
CA LEU A 25 24.20 2.31 1.51
C LEU A 25 24.56 0.92 2.05
N SER A 26 24.37 0.69 3.35
CA SER A 26 24.65 -0.60 3.99
C SER A 26 23.44 -1.54 4.04
N LEU A 27 22.24 -1.01 3.77
CA LEU A 27 20.97 -1.70 3.98
C LEU A 27 20.27 -2.08 2.66
N CYS A 28 20.60 -1.41 1.57
CA CYS A 28 19.91 -1.53 0.28
C CYS A 28 20.82 -2.06 -0.81
N ASP A 29 20.24 -2.84 -1.72
CA ASP A 29 20.87 -3.26 -2.97
C ASP A 29 20.58 -2.26 -4.09
N HIS A 30 19.39 -1.63 -4.03
CA HIS A 30 18.92 -0.65 -5.01
C HIS A 30 18.41 0.63 -4.32
N ILE A 31 18.77 1.79 -4.86
CA ILE A 31 18.20 3.09 -4.48
C ILE A 31 17.62 3.75 -5.73
N VAL A 32 16.31 3.99 -5.71
CA VAL A 32 15.56 4.66 -6.76
C VAL A 32 15.34 6.13 -6.38
N LEU A 33 15.92 7.02 -7.17
CA LEU A 33 15.86 8.46 -6.98
C LEU A 33 14.69 9.03 -7.78
N ASN A 34 14.14 10.17 -7.33
CA ASN A 34 12.91 10.71 -7.92
C ASN A 34 13.15 11.73 -9.05
N THR A 35 14.30 12.40 -9.05
CA THR A 35 14.63 13.49 -10.00
C THR A 35 16.08 13.41 -10.48
N PRO A 36 16.42 13.95 -11.68
CA PRO A 36 17.80 13.99 -12.15
C PRO A 36 18.74 14.77 -11.22
N ALA A 37 18.23 15.79 -10.52
CA ALA A 37 19.01 16.52 -9.52
C ALA A 37 19.45 15.61 -8.36
N GLN A 38 18.56 14.74 -7.87
CA GLN A 38 18.95 13.75 -6.87
C GLN A 38 19.91 12.69 -7.44
N VAL A 39 19.74 12.26 -8.71
CA VAL A 39 20.67 11.34 -9.38
C VAL A 39 22.09 11.92 -9.39
N ARG A 40 22.26 13.17 -9.84
CA ARG A 40 23.58 13.82 -9.82
C ARG A 40 24.20 13.90 -8.43
N ARG A 41 23.38 14.16 -7.42
CA ARG A 41 23.85 14.32 -6.05
C ARG A 41 24.27 12.99 -5.41
N TYR A 42 23.46 11.96 -5.56
CA TYR A 42 23.60 10.74 -4.75
C TYR A 42 24.09 9.51 -5.52
N ALA A 43 23.94 9.45 -6.85
CA ALA A 43 24.41 8.30 -7.62
C ALA A 43 25.93 8.02 -7.48
N PRO A 44 26.84 9.02 -7.43
CA PRO A 44 28.25 8.74 -7.22
C PRO A 44 28.53 7.98 -5.92
N LEU A 45 27.85 8.38 -4.83
CA LEU A 45 27.95 7.76 -3.52
C LEU A 45 27.39 6.33 -3.53
N CYS A 46 26.20 6.13 -4.08
CA CYS A 46 25.58 4.80 -4.21
C CYS A 46 26.48 3.83 -4.99
N ARG A 47 27.01 4.28 -6.14
CA ARG A 47 27.86 3.46 -7.01
C ARG A 47 29.19 3.11 -6.34
N GLN A 48 29.78 4.02 -5.58
CA GLN A 48 31.00 3.74 -4.80
C GLN A 48 30.77 2.65 -3.76
N ALA A 49 29.57 2.60 -3.16
CA ALA A 49 29.17 1.57 -2.22
C ALA A 49 28.67 0.27 -2.88
N GLY A 50 28.60 0.21 -4.21
CA GLY A 50 28.09 -0.95 -4.95
C GLY A 50 26.55 -1.06 -5.00
N VAL A 51 25.82 0.00 -4.62
CA VAL A 51 24.36 0.06 -4.67
C VAL A 51 23.88 0.45 -6.06
N SER A 52 22.94 -0.31 -6.62
CA SER A 52 22.36 -0.05 -7.94
C SER A 52 21.49 1.22 -7.91
N VAL A 53 21.63 2.08 -8.92
CA VAL A 53 20.92 3.37 -8.97
C VAL A 53 19.78 3.34 -9.97
N GLY A 54 18.59 3.72 -9.50
CA GLY A 54 17.40 3.89 -10.33
C GLY A 54 16.92 5.33 -10.43
N LEU A 55 16.14 5.61 -11.48
CA LEU A 55 15.32 6.83 -11.57
C LEU A 55 13.84 6.44 -11.70
N ARG A 56 13.00 6.98 -10.81
CA ARG A 56 11.55 6.93 -11.00
C ARG A 56 11.16 7.88 -12.12
N VAL A 57 10.46 7.37 -13.12
CA VAL A 57 9.89 8.14 -14.23
C VAL A 57 8.38 8.20 -14.12
N ASN A 58 7.80 9.26 -14.68
CA ASN A 58 6.37 9.47 -14.73
C ASN A 58 5.91 9.44 -16.20
N PRO A 59 5.21 8.37 -16.64
CA PRO A 59 4.67 8.28 -17.99
C PRO A 59 3.45 9.20 -18.22
N GLU A 60 2.96 9.88 -17.18
CA GLU A 60 1.81 10.79 -17.17
C GLU A 60 0.58 10.12 -17.81
N CYS A 61 0.34 8.87 -17.41
CA CYS A 61 -0.76 8.05 -17.84
C CYS A 61 -1.48 7.51 -16.61
N SER A 62 -2.60 8.12 -16.28
CA SER A 62 -3.48 7.65 -15.23
C SER A 62 -4.57 6.77 -15.81
N THR A 63 -4.82 5.65 -15.15
CA THR A 63 -5.93 4.74 -15.41
C THR A 63 -6.87 4.68 -14.20
N GLN A 64 -6.62 5.48 -13.16
CA GLN A 64 -7.45 5.53 -11.96
C GLN A 64 -8.68 6.40 -12.20
N GLU A 65 -9.83 5.95 -11.71
CA GLU A 65 -11.09 6.69 -11.75
C GLU A 65 -11.50 7.13 -10.34
N GLY A 66 -11.93 8.38 -10.18
CA GLY A 66 -12.58 8.86 -8.95
C GLY A 66 -11.68 9.20 -7.76
N HIS A 67 -10.39 8.81 -7.75
CA HIS A 67 -9.54 8.90 -6.55
C HIS A 67 -8.13 9.46 -6.79
N ALA A 68 -8.02 10.79 -6.93
CA ALA A 68 -6.73 11.44 -7.20
C ALA A 68 -5.68 11.30 -6.07
N ILE A 69 -6.08 10.92 -4.85
CA ILE A 69 -5.17 10.84 -3.69
C ILE A 69 -4.13 9.71 -3.81
N TYR A 70 -4.47 8.60 -4.48
CA TYR A 70 -3.56 7.49 -4.75
C TYR A 70 -3.11 7.38 -6.21
N ASP A 71 -3.46 8.37 -7.03
CA ASP A 71 -3.03 8.42 -8.43
C ASP A 71 -1.60 8.99 -8.53
N PRO A 72 -0.59 8.15 -8.83
CA PRO A 72 0.79 8.60 -8.93
C PRO A 72 1.04 9.44 -10.19
N CYS A 73 0.15 9.36 -11.17
CA CYS A 73 0.17 10.09 -12.43
C CYS A 73 -0.83 11.24 -12.47
N ALA A 74 -1.43 11.61 -11.32
CA ALA A 74 -2.33 12.76 -11.24
C ALA A 74 -1.64 14.03 -11.76
N PRO A 75 -2.40 15.00 -12.31
CA PRO A 75 -1.86 16.29 -12.70
C PRO A 75 -1.05 16.94 -11.57
N ALA A 76 0.14 17.47 -11.90
CA ALA A 76 1.10 18.01 -10.95
C ALA A 76 1.64 17.02 -9.90
N SER A 77 1.61 15.71 -10.20
CA SER A 77 2.24 14.71 -9.35
C SER A 77 3.72 15.02 -9.11
N ARG A 78 4.13 14.93 -7.85
CA ARG A 78 5.54 15.04 -7.42
C ARG A 78 6.33 13.74 -7.62
N LEU A 79 5.68 12.68 -8.10
CA LEU A 79 6.24 11.33 -8.14
C LEU A 79 6.72 11.01 -9.56
N GLY A 80 8.03 10.75 -9.66
CA GLY A 80 8.70 10.43 -10.90
C GLY A 80 9.00 11.64 -11.79
N THR A 81 10.06 11.50 -12.58
CA THR A 81 10.48 12.49 -13.58
C THR A 81 9.68 12.33 -14.86
N THR A 82 8.97 13.38 -15.28
CA THR A 82 8.27 13.40 -16.58
C THR A 82 9.26 13.49 -17.73
N ILE A 83 8.86 13.10 -18.94
CA ILE A 83 9.75 13.14 -20.11
C ILE A 83 10.27 14.55 -20.42
N ALA A 84 9.44 15.58 -20.17
CA ALA A 84 9.82 16.98 -20.36
C ALA A 84 10.91 17.46 -19.39
N ASN A 85 11.04 16.81 -18.23
CA ASN A 85 12.04 17.11 -17.20
C ASN A 85 13.15 16.06 -17.13
N PHE A 86 13.16 15.09 -18.05
CA PHE A 86 14.17 14.06 -18.10
C PHE A 86 15.47 14.63 -18.65
N ASP A 87 16.56 14.36 -17.95
CA ASP A 87 17.88 14.90 -18.25
C ASP A 87 18.80 13.77 -18.68
N GLU A 88 19.09 13.67 -19.98
CA GLU A 88 19.84 12.52 -20.53
C GLU A 88 21.28 12.43 -20.00
N ASP A 89 21.84 13.52 -19.46
CA ASP A 89 23.19 13.54 -18.89
C ASP A 89 23.32 12.62 -17.66
N VAL A 90 22.21 12.25 -17.03
CA VAL A 90 22.23 11.33 -15.89
C VAL A 90 22.19 9.86 -16.31
N LEU A 91 21.92 9.53 -17.57
CA LEU A 91 21.85 8.15 -18.07
C LEU A 91 23.08 7.29 -17.72
N PRO A 92 24.33 7.79 -17.84
CA PRO A 92 25.51 7.00 -17.47
C PRO A 92 25.60 6.65 -15.98
N LEU A 93 24.80 7.32 -15.13
CA LEU A 93 24.74 7.09 -13.69
C LEU A 93 23.64 6.10 -13.30
N LEU A 94 22.74 5.75 -14.23
CA LEU A 94 21.58 4.90 -13.98
C LEU A 94 21.86 3.45 -14.37
N ASP A 95 21.33 2.55 -13.54
CA ASP A 95 21.29 1.12 -13.80
C ASP A 95 19.86 0.65 -14.13
N GLY A 96 18.84 1.43 -13.76
CA GLY A 96 17.45 1.08 -14.00
C GLY A 96 16.46 2.23 -14.01
N LEU A 97 15.27 1.93 -14.53
CA LEU A 97 14.11 2.81 -14.48
C LEU A 97 13.01 2.17 -13.64
N HIS A 98 12.23 3.02 -12.96
CA HIS A 98 11.10 2.60 -12.17
C HIS A 98 9.88 3.44 -12.55
N PHE A 99 8.71 2.83 -12.68
CA PHE A 99 7.44 3.54 -12.67
C PHE A 99 6.44 2.79 -11.80
N HIS A 100 5.62 3.55 -11.10
CA HIS A 100 4.52 3.04 -10.29
C HIS A 100 3.34 3.93 -10.60
N THR A 101 2.34 3.36 -11.26
CA THR A 101 1.20 4.09 -11.85
C THR A 101 -0.16 3.55 -11.39
N LEU A 102 -0.19 2.39 -10.74
CA LEU A 102 -1.43 1.67 -10.42
C LEU A 102 -1.72 1.72 -8.92
N CYS A 103 -3.00 1.59 -8.57
CA CYS A 103 -3.48 1.33 -7.22
C CYS A 103 -4.75 0.48 -7.35
N GLU A 104 -4.75 -0.75 -6.85
CA GLU A 104 -5.92 -1.65 -6.89
C GLU A 104 -6.44 -1.94 -8.32
N GLN A 105 -5.55 -2.23 -9.28
CA GLN A 105 -5.94 -2.40 -10.70
C GLN A 105 -5.55 -3.74 -11.32
N ASP A 106 -6.21 -4.03 -12.44
CA ASP A 106 -6.01 -5.20 -13.28
C ASP A 106 -4.87 -5.04 -14.30
N ALA A 107 -4.49 -6.14 -14.95
CA ALA A 107 -3.37 -6.19 -15.89
C ALA A 107 -3.56 -5.34 -17.17
N ASP A 108 -4.79 -4.99 -17.55
CA ASP A 108 -5.10 -4.11 -18.68
C ASP A 108 -4.73 -2.64 -18.38
N ALA A 109 -4.90 -2.20 -17.13
CA ALA A 109 -4.40 -0.92 -16.68
C ALA A 109 -2.87 -0.87 -16.76
N LEU A 110 -2.17 -1.94 -16.36
CA LEU A 110 -0.71 -2.05 -16.55
C LEU A 110 -0.33 -1.98 -18.03
N GLU A 111 -1.03 -2.70 -18.90
CA GLU A 111 -0.76 -2.68 -20.34
C GLU A 111 -0.85 -1.26 -20.91
N THR A 112 -1.88 -0.52 -20.50
CA THR A 112 -2.08 0.88 -20.88
C THR A 112 -0.92 1.77 -20.43
N THR A 113 -0.48 1.66 -19.18
CA THR A 113 0.62 2.49 -18.67
C THR A 113 1.98 2.07 -19.23
N VAL A 114 2.16 0.78 -19.54
CA VAL A 114 3.33 0.28 -20.28
C VAL A 114 3.38 0.88 -21.69
N HIS A 115 2.26 1.00 -22.39
CA HIS A 115 2.23 1.69 -23.69
C HIS A 115 2.73 3.14 -23.57
N ALA A 116 2.23 3.90 -22.60
CA ALA A 116 2.70 5.27 -22.38
C ALA A 116 4.19 5.34 -21.97
N PHE A 117 4.66 4.38 -21.16
CA PHE A 117 6.08 4.24 -20.83
C PHE A 117 6.92 3.97 -22.08
N ARG A 118 6.50 3.07 -22.96
CA ARG A 118 7.22 2.75 -24.21
C ARG A 118 7.39 3.99 -25.08
N GLU A 119 6.32 4.75 -25.28
CA GLU A 119 6.34 5.96 -26.12
C GLU A 119 7.29 7.03 -25.58
N LYS A 120 7.32 7.23 -24.26
CA LYS A 120 8.09 8.31 -23.64
C LYS A 120 9.52 7.92 -23.27
N PHE A 121 9.71 6.72 -22.72
CA PHE A 121 10.97 6.30 -22.09
C PHE A 121 11.57 5.02 -22.68
N GLY A 122 10.89 4.32 -23.59
CA GLY A 122 11.35 3.03 -24.15
C GLY A 122 12.75 3.09 -24.76
N ARG A 123 13.11 4.23 -25.40
CA ARG A 123 14.46 4.44 -25.96
C ARG A 123 15.59 4.42 -24.92
N TYR A 124 15.29 4.68 -23.66
CA TYR A 124 16.25 4.64 -22.57
C TYR A 124 16.25 3.28 -21.86
N ALA A 125 15.11 2.60 -21.80
CA ALA A 125 14.95 1.31 -21.14
C ALA A 125 15.92 0.24 -21.68
N ALA A 126 16.19 0.24 -22.99
CA ALA A 126 17.16 -0.67 -23.62
C ALA A 126 18.62 -0.49 -23.13
N ARG A 127 18.93 0.61 -22.43
CA ARG A 127 20.25 0.87 -21.83
C ARG A 127 20.31 0.48 -20.35
N MET A 128 19.19 0.01 -19.79
CA MET A 128 19.04 -0.27 -18.37
C MET A 128 19.21 -1.77 -18.09
N ARG A 129 19.81 -2.10 -16.95
CA ARG A 129 19.94 -3.48 -16.47
C ARG A 129 18.61 -4.02 -15.94
N TRP A 130 17.79 -3.14 -15.38
CA TRP A 130 16.47 -3.51 -14.88
C TRP A 130 15.41 -2.42 -15.10
N LEU A 131 14.16 -2.87 -15.15
CA LEU A 131 12.95 -2.06 -15.18
C LEU A 131 12.03 -2.51 -14.05
N ASN A 132 11.54 -1.58 -13.25
CA ASN A 132 10.62 -1.87 -12.18
C ASN A 132 9.24 -1.25 -12.48
N LEU A 133 8.20 -2.09 -12.52
CA LEU A 133 6.83 -1.69 -12.86
C LEU A 133 5.98 -1.34 -11.62
N GLY A 134 6.61 -1.21 -10.45
CA GLY A 134 5.98 -0.79 -9.22
C GLY A 134 4.94 -1.79 -8.70
N GLY A 135 3.96 -1.25 -7.97
CA GLY A 135 2.90 -1.99 -7.27
C GLY A 135 1.51 -1.64 -7.82
N GLY A 136 0.47 -1.88 -7.02
CA GLY A 136 -0.93 -1.64 -7.40
C GLY A 136 -1.55 -2.73 -8.29
N HIS A 137 -0.80 -3.81 -8.53
CA HIS A 137 -1.28 -4.98 -9.26
C HIS A 137 -2.08 -5.89 -8.32
N HIS A 138 -3.36 -6.12 -8.58
CA HIS A 138 -4.20 -7.05 -7.80
C HIS A 138 -3.96 -8.54 -8.12
N ILE A 139 -2.69 -8.96 -8.19
CA ILE A 139 -2.25 -10.27 -8.72
C ILE A 139 -2.99 -11.46 -8.08
N THR A 140 -3.29 -11.39 -6.79
CA THR A 140 -3.91 -12.47 -6.02
C THR A 140 -5.43 -12.41 -5.95
N ARG A 141 -6.05 -11.33 -6.45
CA ARG A 141 -7.51 -11.20 -6.52
C ARG A 141 -8.11 -12.24 -7.48
N ASP A 142 -9.30 -12.72 -7.16
CA ASP A 142 -10.06 -13.59 -8.04
C ASP A 142 -10.42 -12.84 -9.34
N GLY A 143 -10.19 -13.51 -10.47
CA GLY A 143 -10.45 -12.96 -11.80
C GLY A 143 -9.32 -12.12 -12.41
N TYR A 144 -8.22 -11.84 -11.69
CA TYR A 144 -7.08 -11.12 -12.26
C TYR A 144 -6.43 -11.89 -13.42
N ASP A 145 -6.19 -11.23 -14.56
CA ASP A 145 -5.57 -11.82 -15.77
C ASP A 145 -4.04 -11.96 -15.60
N ARG A 146 -3.64 -13.03 -14.90
CA ARG A 146 -2.23 -13.37 -14.65
C ARG A 146 -1.47 -13.69 -15.93
N ASP A 147 -2.13 -14.26 -16.94
CA ASP A 147 -1.50 -14.57 -18.22
C ASP A 147 -1.12 -13.30 -18.97
N ARG A 148 -1.97 -12.26 -18.91
CA ARG A 148 -1.64 -10.94 -19.46
C ARG A 148 -0.47 -10.29 -18.75
N LEU A 149 -0.43 -10.33 -17.42
CA LEU A 149 0.72 -9.84 -16.66
C LEU A 149 2.01 -10.56 -17.08
N ILE A 150 1.98 -11.90 -17.19
CA ILE A 150 3.14 -12.69 -17.63
C ILE A 150 3.57 -12.28 -19.05
N ARG A 151 2.64 -12.07 -19.98
CA ARG A 151 2.94 -11.61 -21.35
C ARG A 151 3.59 -10.23 -21.36
N ILE A 152 3.07 -9.28 -20.58
CA ILE A 152 3.64 -7.93 -20.45
C ILE A 152 5.08 -8.00 -19.93
N VAL A 153 5.29 -8.72 -18.83
CA VAL A 153 6.61 -8.87 -18.19
C VAL A 153 7.61 -9.52 -19.15
N ARG A 154 7.24 -10.64 -19.78
CA ARG A 154 8.12 -11.32 -20.76
C ARG A 154 8.42 -10.44 -21.96
N GLY A 155 7.41 -9.75 -22.49
CA GLY A 155 7.57 -8.83 -23.62
C GLY A 155 8.56 -7.72 -23.32
N LEU A 156 8.51 -7.10 -22.13
CA LEU A 156 9.46 -6.07 -21.72
C LEU A 156 10.89 -6.61 -21.56
N ARG A 157 11.05 -7.81 -21.00
CA ARG A 157 12.35 -8.48 -20.88
C ARG A 157 12.96 -8.77 -22.24
N GLU A 158 12.17 -9.29 -23.17
CA GLU A 158 12.61 -9.60 -24.54
C GLU A 158 12.91 -8.34 -25.35
N GLU A 159 12.06 -7.32 -25.26
CA GLU A 159 12.19 -6.06 -26.01
C GLU A 159 13.43 -5.25 -25.59
N TYR A 160 13.73 -5.20 -24.29
CA TYR A 160 14.80 -4.35 -23.75
C TYR A 160 16.03 -5.11 -23.26
N GLY A 161 15.98 -6.44 -23.18
CA GLY A 161 17.08 -7.23 -22.61
C GLY A 161 17.34 -6.92 -21.13
N THR A 162 16.30 -6.53 -20.40
CA THR A 162 16.37 -6.01 -19.03
C THR A 162 15.66 -6.95 -18.06
N ASP A 163 16.08 -7.01 -16.79
CA ASP A 163 15.31 -7.71 -15.77
C ASP A 163 14.08 -6.88 -15.35
N VAL A 164 12.97 -7.54 -15.04
CA VAL A 164 11.71 -6.87 -14.71
C VAL A 164 11.30 -7.19 -13.29
N TYR A 165 11.09 -6.13 -12.50
CA TYR A 165 10.64 -6.17 -11.11
C TYR A 165 9.17 -5.75 -10.98
N LEU A 166 8.49 -6.38 -10.03
CA LEU A 166 7.18 -5.98 -9.52
C LEU A 166 7.29 -5.80 -8.01
N GLU A 167 6.55 -4.84 -7.45
CA GLU A 167 6.54 -4.51 -6.02
C GLU A 167 5.13 -4.66 -5.43
N PRO A 168 4.50 -5.86 -5.46
CA PRO A 168 3.18 -6.03 -4.88
C PRO A 168 3.24 -5.82 -3.35
N GLY A 169 2.50 -4.84 -2.84
CA GLY A 169 2.23 -4.68 -1.42
C GLY A 169 0.97 -5.43 -1.04
N GLU A 170 -0.17 -4.84 -1.37
CA GLU A 170 -1.48 -5.40 -1.09
C GLU A 170 -1.68 -6.83 -1.57
N ALA A 171 -1.31 -7.15 -2.81
CA ALA A 171 -1.53 -8.48 -3.35
C ALA A 171 -0.81 -9.59 -2.56
N VAL A 172 0.20 -9.27 -1.75
CA VAL A 172 0.85 -10.26 -0.87
C VAL A 172 -0.05 -10.66 0.30
N VAL A 173 -0.91 -9.75 0.78
CA VAL A 173 -1.70 -9.90 2.01
C VAL A 173 -3.21 -9.73 1.80
N LEU A 174 -3.67 -9.64 0.55
CA LEU A 174 -5.08 -9.55 0.19
C LEU A 174 -5.85 -10.73 0.81
N ASN A 175 -6.90 -10.43 1.57
CA ASN A 175 -7.72 -11.36 2.34
C ASN A 175 -6.96 -12.21 3.38
N ALA A 176 -5.73 -11.84 3.74
CA ALA A 176 -4.87 -12.66 4.61
C ALA A 176 -5.01 -12.36 6.11
N GLY A 177 -5.74 -11.31 6.51
CA GLY A 177 -5.92 -10.98 7.92
C GLY A 177 -7.27 -10.36 8.25
N THR A 178 -7.65 -10.48 9.52
CA THR A 178 -8.91 -9.99 10.07
C THR A 178 -8.64 -9.14 11.30
N LEU A 179 -9.54 -8.19 11.57
CA LEU A 179 -9.58 -7.44 12.83
C LEU A 179 -10.80 -7.89 13.62
N HIS A 180 -10.52 -8.41 14.82
CA HIS A 180 -11.55 -8.83 15.76
C HIS A 180 -11.89 -7.67 16.68
N ALA A 181 -13.17 -7.34 16.77
CA ALA A 181 -13.71 -6.28 17.60
C ALA A 181 -14.90 -6.79 18.41
N HIS A 182 -15.20 -6.15 19.53
CA HIS A 182 -16.37 -6.43 20.34
C HIS A 182 -17.29 -5.22 20.40
N VAL A 183 -18.59 -5.47 20.45
CA VAL A 183 -19.60 -4.45 20.74
C VAL A 183 -19.47 -4.04 22.21
N LEU A 184 -19.23 -2.76 22.46
CA LEU A 184 -19.19 -2.16 23.80
C LEU A 184 -20.55 -1.68 24.25
N GLU A 185 -21.33 -1.10 23.34
CA GLU A 185 -22.65 -0.56 23.64
C GLU A 185 -23.49 -0.51 22.36
N THR A 186 -24.81 -0.66 22.51
CA THR A 186 -25.78 -0.38 21.44
C THR A 186 -26.72 0.73 21.85
N MET A 187 -27.03 1.65 20.93
CA MET A 187 -27.98 2.74 21.15
C MET A 187 -28.84 3.00 19.91
N HIS A 188 -29.89 3.80 20.05
CA HIS A 188 -30.74 4.20 18.93
C HIS A 188 -30.78 5.73 18.78
N ASN A 189 -30.46 6.22 17.59
CA ASN A 189 -30.60 7.63 17.23
C ASN A 189 -30.89 7.77 15.73
N GLY A 190 -32.16 7.61 15.34
CA GLY A 190 -32.59 7.59 13.94
C GLY A 190 -32.22 6.30 13.19
N ILE A 191 -31.09 5.68 13.55
CA ILE A 191 -30.64 4.35 13.19
C ILE A 191 -30.16 3.63 14.46
N ASP A 192 -30.16 2.30 14.47
CA ASP A 192 -29.48 1.55 15.50
C ASP A 192 -27.96 1.70 15.32
N ILE A 193 -27.25 1.88 16.42
CA ILE A 193 -25.81 2.16 16.46
C ILE A 193 -25.16 1.14 17.39
N ALA A 194 -24.03 0.58 16.98
CA ALA A 194 -23.17 -0.22 17.85
C ALA A 194 -21.77 0.43 17.91
N VAL A 195 -21.32 0.70 19.13
CA VAL A 195 -19.98 1.22 19.43
C VAL A 195 -19.06 0.04 19.66
N LEU A 196 -17.93 -0.02 18.96
CA LEU A 196 -16.96 -1.11 19.06
C LEU A 196 -15.75 -0.72 19.91
N ASP A 197 -14.96 -1.70 20.32
CA ASP A 197 -13.65 -1.51 20.99
C ASP A 197 -12.49 -1.19 20.04
N VAL A 198 -12.80 -0.98 18.75
CA VAL A 198 -11.86 -0.54 17.70
C VAL A 198 -12.32 0.77 17.08
N SER A 199 -11.39 1.53 16.48
CA SER A 199 -11.66 2.84 15.87
C SER A 199 -11.30 2.86 14.39
N ALA A 200 -12.15 3.49 13.58
CA ALA A 200 -11.87 3.75 12.17
C ALA A 200 -10.61 4.61 12.03
N ALA A 201 -10.55 5.72 12.78
CA ALA A 201 -9.43 6.65 12.75
C ALA A 201 -8.10 6.06 13.26
N CYS A 202 -8.16 5.13 14.22
CA CYS A 202 -6.94 4.60 14.86
C CYS A 202 -6.46 3.30 14.23
N HIS A 203 -7.37 2.40 13.83
CA HIS A 203 -7.03 1.02 13.49
C HIS A 203 -7.24 0.65 12.01
N MET A 204 -8.04 1.44 11.29
CA MET A 204 -8.33 1.26 9.86
C MET A 204 -8.47 2.63 9.15
N PRO A 205 -7.46 3.52 9.25
CA PRO A 205 -7.59 4.92 8.83
C PRO A 205 -8.02 5.10 7.37
N ASP A 206 -7.73 4.13 6.49
CA ASP A 206 -8.17 4.14 5.09
C ASP A 206 -9.69 4.17 4.95
N VAL A 207 -10.44 3.62 5.91
CA VAL A 207 -11.92 3.72 5.95
C VAL A 207 -12.39 5.17 6.01
N LEU A 208 -11.56 6.09 6.50
CA LEU A 208 -11.85 7.52 6.56
C LEU A 208 -11.12 8.32 5.48
N GLU A 209 -9.85 8.03 5.25
CA GLU A 209 -9.02 8.74 4.26
C GLU A 209 -9.48 8.46 2.83
N MET A 210 -9.95 7.24 2.60
CA MET A 210 -10.45 6.74 1.32
C MET A 210 -11.71 5.92 1.53
N PRO A 211 -12.85 6.59 1.77
CA PRO A 211 -14.03 5.95 2.32
C PRO A 211 -14.46 4.68 1.59
N TYR A 212 -14.28 3.55 2.27
CA TYR A 212 -14.76 2.25 1.85
C TYR A 212 -15.47 1.57 3.03
N ARG A 213 -16.30 0.58 2.72
CA ARG A 213 -16.95 -0.27 3.72
C ARG A 213 -16.17 -1.59 3.82
N PRO A 214 -15.42 -1.84 4.89
CA PRO A 214 -14.77 -3.12 5.09
C PRO A 214 -15.74 -4.30 4.94
N PRO A 215 -15.31 -5.43 4.37
CA PRO A 215 -16.09 -6.64 4.49
C PRO A 215 -16.14 -7.06 5.96
N LEU A 216 -17.31 -7.53 6.40
CA LEU A 216 -17.57 -7.93 7.78
C LEU A 216 -18.27 -9.27 7.77
N GLN A 217 -17.64 -10.26 8.42
CA GLN A 217 -18.10 -11.64 8.39
C GLN A 217 -19.55 -11.75 8.91
N GLY A 218 -20.39 -12.45 8.16
CA GLY A 218 -21.79 -12.69 8.56
C GLY A 218 -22.70 -11.46 8.51
N SER A 219 -22.25 -10.33 7.97
CA SER A 219 -23.07 -9.13 7.76
C SER A 219 -23.64 -9.04 6.34
N GLY A 220 -24.61 -8.15 6.13
CA GLY A 220 -25.08 -7.69 4.83
C GLY A 220 -24.90 -6.18 4.65
N LYS A 221 -25.19 -5.67 3.45
CA LYS A 221 -25.36 -4.22 3.23
C LYS A 221 -26.53 -3.70 4.06
N PRO A 222 -26.63 -2.38 4.32
CA PRO A 222 -27.79 -1.81 4.98
C PRO A 222 -29.09 -2.32 4.35
N GLN A 223 -30.05 -2.71 5.18
CA GLN A 223 -31.37 -3.24 4.79
C GLN A 223 -31.38 -4.59 4.03
N GLU A 224 -30.22 -5.23 3.84
CA GLU A 224 -30.16 -6.58 3.25
C GLU A 224 -30.62 -7.67 4.23
N LYS A 225 -30.32 -7.50 5.52
CA LYS A 225 -30.76 -8.35 6.62
C LYS A 225 -31.69 -7.60 7.58
N ALA A 226 -32.28 -8.34 8.52
CA ALA A 226 -33.37 -7.86 9.37
C ALA A 226 -33.03 -6.64 10.24
N PHE A 227 -31.78 -6.49 10.69
CA PHE A 227 -31.37 -5.45 11.63
C PHE A 227 -30.21 -4.63 11.07
N THR A 228 -30.41 -3.34 10.81
CA THR A 228 -29.36 -2.45 10.27
C THR A 228 -28.74 -1.63 11.38
N TYR A 229 -27.41 -1.66 11.48
CA TYR A 229 -26.63 -0.90 12.46
C TYR A 229 -25.60 -0.02 11.77
N ARG A 230 -25.41 1.18 12.32
CA ARG A 230 -24.18 1.96 12.13
C ARG A 230 -23.12 1.48 13.12
N LEU A 231 -21.97 1.06 12.61
CA LEU A 231 -20.82 0.70 13.45
C LEU A 231 -19.91 1.92 13.60
N GLY A 232 -19.62 2.29 14.84
CA GLY A 232 -18.73 3.39 15.20
C GLY A 232 -17.65 2.97 16.19
N GLY A 233 -16.56 3.72 16.21
CA GLY A 233 -15.50 3.58 17.20
C GLY A 233 -15.76 4.40 18.46
N PRO A 234 -14.99 4.17 19.54
CA PRO A 234 -15.23 4.79 20.85
C PRO A 234 -14.46 6.10 21.02
N THR A 235 -13.85 6.65 19.97
CA THR A 235 -13.13 7.93 20.07
C THR A 235 -14.10 9.11 20.14
N CYS A 236 -13.60 10.27 20.56
CA CYS A 236 -14.39 11.50 20.58
C CYS A 236 -14.62 12.12 19.18
N LEU A 237 -14.05 11.54 18.12
CA LEU A 237 -14.21 12.04 16.76
C LEU A 237 -15.62 11.69 16.26
N ALA A 238 -16.43 12.71 15.95
CA ALA A 238 -17.79 12.50 15.43
C ALA A 238 -17.84 11.66 14.14
N GLY A 239 -16.75 11.68 13.35
CA GLY A 239 -16.57 10.89 12.15
C GLY A 239 -15.92 9.53 12.37
N ASP A 240 -15.76 9.05 13.61
CA ASP A 240 -15.26 7.70 13.89
C ASP A 240 -16.32 6.63 13.58
N ILE A 241 -16.75 6.61 12.32
CA ILE A 241 -17.77 5.73 11.79
C ILE A 241 -17.09 4.76 10.84
N ILE A 242 -17.27 3.46 11.07
CA ILE A 242 -16.72 2.41 10.22
C ILE A 242 -17.60 2.28 8.98
N SER A 243 -18.88 1.92 9.15
CA SER A 243 -19.88 1.93 8.08
C SER A 243 -21.25 1.51 8.63
N ASP A 244 -22.23 1.44 7.73
CA ASP A 244 -23.54 0.84 8.01
C ASP A 244 -23.57 -0.62 7.51
N TYR A 245 -24.06 -1.53 8.35
CA TYR A 245 -24.14 -2.98 8.13
C TYR A 245 -25.51 -3.50 8.51
N SER A 246 -25.88 -4.71 8.04
CA SER A 246 -27.07 -5.40 8.54
C SER A 246 -26.76 -6.82 9.03
N PHE A 247 -27.59 -7.33 9.95
CA PHE A 247 -27.43 -8.61 10.64
C PHE A 247 -28.77 -9.37 10.73
N ASP A 248 -28.69 -10.69 10.92
CA ASP A 248 -29.87 -11.56 11.03
C ASP A 248 -30.51 -11.53 12.43
N ARG A 249 -29.74 -11.10 13.44
CA ARG A 249 -30.17 -10.90 14.83
C ARG A 249 -29.74 -9.52 15.32
N PRO A 250 -30.41 -8.95 16.34
CA PRO A 250 -29.92 -7.75 17.00
C PRO A 250 -28.53 -7.98 17.60
N LEU A 251 -27.66 -6.97 17.51
CA LEU A 251 -26.37 -6.97 18.18
C LEU A 251 -26.55 -6.73 19.69
N GLN A 252 -25.67 -7.33 20.48
CA GLN A 252 -25.62 -7.18 21.93
C GLN A 252 -24.21 -6.81 22.38
N GLU A 253 -24.09 -6.15 23.53
CA GLU A 253 -22.81 -5.92 24.20
C GLU A 253 -22.06 -7.26 24.37
N GLY A 254 -20.78 -7.26 24.02
CA GLY A 254 -19.91 -8.44 24.03
C GLY A 254 -19.97 -9.31 22.76
N ASP A 255 -20.87 -9.06 21.80
CA ASP A 255 -20.83 -9.76 20.51
C ASP A 255 -19.49 -9.45 19.79
N GLU A 256 -18.83 -10.51 19.30
CA GLU A 256 -17.62 -10.38 18.47
C GLU A 256 -18.00 -10.12 17.01
N LEU A 257 -17.36 -9.12 16.41
CA LEU A 257 -17.46 -8.76 15.00
C LEU A 257 -16.08 -8.92 14.34
N VAL A 258 -16.03 -9.65 13.23
CA VAL A 258 -14.78 -9.97 12.52
C VAL A 258 -14.74 -9.20 11.20
N LEU A 259 -13.99 -8.10 11.19
CA LEU A 259 -13.72 -7.31 9.99
C LEU A 259 -12.67 -8.05 9.14
N GLU A 260 -12.97 -8.25 7.87
CA GLU A 260 -12.13 -8.99 6.94
C GLU A 260 -11.23 -8.01 6.16
N ASP A 261 -10.20 -8.57 5.52
CA ASP A 261 -9.26 -7.83 4.67
C ASP A 261 -8.48 -6.73 5.42
N MET A 262 -8.13 -7.00 6.67
CA MET A 262 -7.53 -6.05 7.62
C MET A 262 -6.02 -6.24 7.79
N ALA A 263 -5.33 -6.87 6.84
CA ALA A 263 -3.86 -7.00 6.85
C ALA A 263 -3.15 -5.95 5.99
N LEU A 264 -3.71 -5.59 4.83
CA LEU A 264 -3.18 -4.53 3.96
C LEU A 264 -3.45 -3.16 4.58
N TYR A 265 -2.45 -2.26 4.49
CA TYR A 265 -2.56 -0.83 4.84
C TYR A 265 -3.19 -0.45 6.20
N THR A 266 -3.36 -1.41 7.13
CA THR A 266 -3.89 -1.18 8.48
C THR A 266 -2.77 -1.05 9.50
N MET A 267 -2.09 -2.15 9.85
CA MET A 267 -1.07 -2.23 10.92
C MET A 267 0.01 -1.17 10.77
N VAL A 268 0.42 -0.89 9.52
CA VAL A 268 1.46 0.10 9.16
C VAL A 268 1.01 1.56 9.34
N LYS A 269 -0.29 1.82 9.53
CA LYS A 269 -0.88 3.16 9.73
C LYS A 269 -1.59 3.31 11.08
N THR A 270 -1.57 2.29 11.93
CA THR A 270 -2.24 2.35 13.23
C THR A 270 -1.64 3.42 14.14
N ASN A 271 -2.51 4.08 14.89
CA ASN A 271 -2.13 5.14 15.81
C ASN A 271 -2.90 5.02 17.13
N THR A 272 -2.48 5.80 18.12
CA THR A 272 -3.01 5.79 19.50
C THR A 272 -3.71 7.12 19.79
N PHE A 273 -4.35 7.69 18.77
CA PHE A 273 -5.17 8.87 18.93
C PHE A 273 -6.22 8.62 20.04
N ASN A 274 -6.52 9.66 20.82
CA ASN A 274 -7.43 9.57 21.96
C ASN A 274 -7.00 8.54 23.05
N GLY A 275 -5.74 8.10 23.04
CA GLY A 275 -5.26 7.07 23.96
C GLY A 275 -5.77 5.66 23.64
N MET A 276 -6.28 5.44 22.43
CA MET A 276 -6.82 4.14 22.02
C MET A 276 -5.75 3.04 22.13
N PRO A 277 -6.08 1.89 22.75
CA PRO A 277 -5.18 0.75 22.78
C PRO A 277 -5.05 0.13 21.39
N LEU A 278 -3.81 -0.17 20.98
CA LEU A 278 -3.56 -0.84 19.71
C LEU A 278 -3.97 -2.31 19.79
N PRO A 279 -4.63 -2.87 18.75
CA PRO A 279 -4.94 -4.29 18.68
C PRO A 279 -3.66 -5.14 18.72
N ALA A 280 -3.67 -6.25 19.46
CA ALA A 280 -2.56 -7.19 19.44
C ALA A 280 -2.40 -7.83 18.05
N ILE A 281 -1.16 -8.05 17.61
CA ILE A 281 -0.85 -8.76 16.36
C ILE A 281 -0.71 -10.24 16.68
N ARG A 282 -1.54 -11.07 16.04
CA ARG A 282 -1.54 -12.51 16.21
C ARG A 282 -1.39 -13.22 14.87
N LEU A 283 -0.65 -14.34 14.88
CA LEU A 283 -0.50 -15.24 13.76
C LEU A 283 -1.31 -16.51 14.02
N ARG A 284 -2.13 -16.90 13.05
CA ARG A 284 -2.77 -18.22 13.03
C ARG A 284 -1.90 -19.17 12.20
N HIS A 285 -1.39 -20.22 12.83
CA HIS A 285 -0.64 -21.27 12.15
C HIS A 285 -1.57 -22.20 11.35
N ALA A 286 -0.99 -22.95 10.42
CA ALA A 286 -1.75 -23.87 9.56
C ALA A 286 -2.46 -25.00 10.34
N ASP A 287 -1.98 -25.32 11.54
CA ASP A 287 -2.60 -26.29 12.46
C ASP A 287 -3.75 -25.68 13.30
N GLY A 288 -4.02 -24.38 13.11
CA GLY A 288 -5.05 -23.62 13.81
C GLY A 288 -4.59 -22.99 15.13
N SER A 289 -3.37 -23.26 15.59
CA SER A 289 -2.82 -22.63 16.79
C SER A 289 -2.61 -21.12 16.59
N MET A 290 -2.73 -20.37 17.68
CA MET A 290 -2.60 -18.92 17.68
C MET A 290 -1.34 -18.51 18.43
N GLU A 291 -0.49 -17.72 17.78
CA GLU A 291 0.70 -17.10 18.36
C GLU A 291 0.49 -15.60 18.48
N THR A 292 0.87 -15.02 19.63
CA THR A 292 0.89 -13.56 19.78
C THR A 292 2.26 -13.03 19.37
N LEU A 293 2.32 -12.33 18.24
CA LEU A 293 3.56 -11.73 17.74
C LEU A 293 3.89 -10.43 18.46
N ARG A 294 2.86 -9.62 18.77
CA ARG A 294 3.03 -8.38 19.51
C ARG A 294 1.80 -8.05 20.34
N SER A 295 2.02 -7.66 21.59
CA SER A 295 1.02 -6.99 22.42
C SER A 295 1.49 -5.56 22.66
N PHE A 296 0.53 -4.64 22.78
CA PHE A 296 0.81 -3.24 23.03
C PHE A 296 0.33 -2.86 24.43
N GLY A 297 1.09 -2.01 25.10
CA GLY A 297 0.79 -1.53 26.44
C GLY A 297 0.85 -0.02 26.55
N TYR A 298 0.71 0.48 27.78
CA TYR A 298 0.74 1.90 28.08
C TYR A 298 2.03 2.60 27.60
N GLU A 299 3.18 1.92 27.67
CA GLU A 299 4.44 2.52 27.23
C GLU A 299 4.51 2.73 25.72
N ASP A 300 3.85 1.89 24.89
CA ASP A 300 3.76 2.12 23.44
C ASP A 300 3.00 3.42 23.10
N PHE A 301 2.02 3.80 23.95
CA PHE A 301 1.34 5.08 23.85
C PHE A 301 2.22 6.22 24.34
N LYS A 302 2.75 6.09 25.56
CA LYS A 302 3.50 7.15 26.25
C LYS A 302 4.79 7.55 25.55
N SER A 303 5.51 6.62 24.93
CA SER A 303 6.81 6.92 24.29
C SER A 303 6.69 7.69 22.97
N ARG A 304 5.46 7.96 22.49
CA ARG A 304 5.21 8.79 21.30
C ARG A 304 4.83 10.25 21.61
N LEU A 305 4.63 10.58 22.89
CA LEU A 305 4.33 11.93 23.39
C LEU A 305 5.60 12.64 23.85
#